data_AF-A0A2N0XFY8-F1
#
_entry.id   AF-A0A2N0XFY8-F1
#
_cell.length_a   1.000
_cell.length_b   1.000
_cell.length_c   1.000
_cell.angle_alpha   90.00
_cell.angle_beta   90.00
_cell.angle_gamma   90.00
#
_symmetry.space_group_name_H-M   'P 1'
#
loop_
_entity.id
_entity.type
_entity.pdbx_description
1 polymer ?
#
loop_
_entity_poly.entity_id
_entity_poly.type
_entity_poly.pdbx_seq_one_letter_code
_entity_poly.pdbx_strand_id
1 'polypeptide(L)'
;MKLPIELGDEYINTVLSNLSLKDLPNEEWKLIEDFENYAISNYGRVKSLERWVSNPNGGEQKILDRIKKPQAFRYFNKHLKTHFFSVKCDLCIEGRSYGKSVARLVYYHFVEKFNMDDHSFLISFKDDNRFNVHFSNLEKLTVGQLHSKSLSTGRGKKGNYQQAVSQYTVDGNFVASYENIYAASEALEIYPPHILSVINKKKITAGKFLWFEKEYKPSKKDFIPSRKSKPEKILNTSLWKRLGQPLIDENNPPACMNLSLKNLPGEHWKPFPDLEPYFAISNKGRIKRLNTWTQSISQTFWKEQIISLFVQKSGNEKYYLYTKINCNGIGYNVAIIRMLYYCFIEKFDLKDRNLVIINKNDPQWDLDISKLTLQSVTKILTERNKQYATKVRTVLNSKEVFNNSLWEKLGKPPINKENPPSIFDLSLRTLPNEQWKPLPGFSEKYFISNKGRVKRLSGWRAGIHFYEEEQIISLNLTKGKYPVLYFKLHPKVDNVKKMLFRFLCCSFVEEFDINNKNLRVINENERLWKIDLSKLSLHPMIDSLKK
;
A
#
# COMPACT_ATOMS: atom_id res chain seq x y z
N MET A 1 16.83 -22.54 -17.24
CA MET A 1 17.45 -22.82 -18.57
C MET A 1 17.26 -24.29 -18.91
N LYS A 2 17.43 -24.68 -20.17
CA LYS A 2 17.45 -26.11 -20.54
C LYS A 2 18.60 -26.82 -19.81
N LEU A 3 18.51 -28.13 -19.67
CA LEU A 3 19.62 -28.94 -19.16
C LEU A 3 20.84 -28.74 -20.09
N PRO A 4 22.05 -28.56 -19.52
CA PRO A 4 23.26 -28.35 -20.30
C PRO A 4 23.82 -29.70 -20.78
N ILE A 5 23.19 -30.26 -21.82
CA ILE A 5 23.55 -31.57 -22.41
C ILE A 5 24.99 -31.55 -22.94
N GLU A 6 25.46 -30.38 -23.38
CA GLU A 6 26.83 -30.11 -23.80
C GLU A 6 27.92 -30.43 -22.75
N LEU A 7 27.56 -30.61 -21.47
CA LEU A 7 28.52 -31.02 -20.43
C LEU A 7 28.88 -32.51 -20.49
N GLY A 8 28.19 -33.32 -21.30
CA GLY A 8 28.49 -34.74 -21.45
C GLY A 8 28.19 -35.58 -20.20
N ASP A 9 27.43 -35.05 -19.25
CA ASP A 9 27.09 -35.75 -18.01
C ASP A 9 26.18 -36.96 -18.30
N GLU A 10 26.62 -38.14 -17.87
CA GLU A 10 25.93 -39.40 -18.12
C GLU A 10 24.51 -39.40 -17.53
N TYR A 11 24.32 -38.83 -16.35
CA TYR A 11 23.02 -38.79 -15.67
C TYR A 11 22.04 -37.82 -16.37
N ILE A 12 22.54 -36.70 -16.89
CA ILE A 12 21.74 -35.81 -17.76
C ILE A 12 21.24 -36.57 -18.98
N ASN A 13 22.13 -37.31 -19.64
CA ASN A 13 21.85 -37.93 -20.94
C ASN A 13 20.92 -39.14 -20.82
N THR A 14 21.16 -40.00 -19.82
CA THR A 14 20.47 -41.28 -19.67
C THR A 14 19.17 -41.17 -18.87
N VAL A 15 19.13 -40.30 -17.85
CA VAL A 15 18.01 -40.18 -16.91
C VAL A 15 17.21 -38.91 -17.13
N LEU A 16 17.82 -37.74 -16.91
CA LEU A 16 17.06 -36.48 -16.85
C LEU A 16 16.51 -36.02 -18.21
N SER A 17 17.19 -36.37 -19.29
CA SER A 17 16.76 -36.09 -20.67
C SER A 17 15.82 -37.16 -21.23
N ASN A 18 15.61 -38.28 -20.52
CA ASN A 18 14.74 -39.36 -20.96
C ASN A 18 13.26 -39.04 -20.71
N LEU A 19 12.54 -38.72 -21.78
CA LEU A 19 11.11 -38.38 -21.77
C LEU A 19 10.18 -39.54 -22.12
N SER A 20 10.72 -40.75 -22.29
CA SER A 20 9.94 -41.96 -22.57
C SER A 20 9.04 -42.30 -21.37
N LEU A 21 7.82 -42.76 -21.60
CA LEU A 21 6.97 -43.26 -20.50
C LEU A 21 7.42 -44.63 -19.98
N LYS A 22 8.34 -45.31 -20.68
CA LYS A 22 8.93 -46.57 -20.20
C LYS A 22 9.77 -46.28 -18.95
N ASP A 23 9.57 -47.13 -17.95
CA ASP A 23 10.32 -47.06 -16.70
C ASP A 23 11.77 -47.53 -16.91
N LEU A 24 12.69 -46.89 -16.20
CA LEU A 24 14.08 -47.32 -16.13
C LEU A 24 14.20 -48.57 -15.23
N PRO A 25 15.29 -49.35 -15.33
CA PRO A 25 15.52 -50.46 -14.41
C PRO A 25 15.46 -50.01 -12.95
N ASN A 26 14.65 -50.69 -12.13
CA ASN A 26 14.43 -50.37 -10.71
C ASN A 26 13.89 -48.95 -10.45
N GLU A 27 13.17 -48.38 -11.41
CA GLU A 27 12.51 -47.10 -11.23
C GLU A 27 11.23 -47.26 -10.41
N GLU A 28 11.18 -46.56 -9.27
CA GLU A 28 10.01 -46.52 -8.38
C GLU A 28 9.38 -45.13 -8.45
N TRP A 29 8.05 -45.06 -8.52
CA TRP A 29 7.29 -43.82 -8.59
C TRP A 29 6.47 -43.58 -7.32
N LYS A 30 6.46 -42.34 -6.81
CA LYS A 30 5.61 -41.90 -5.70
C LYS A 30 4.85 -40.62 -6.07
N LEU A 31 3.60 -40.49 -5.60
CA LEU A 31 2.83 -39.26 -5.75
C LEU A 31 3.50 -38.12 -5.01
N ILE A 32 3.50 -36.92 -5.62
CA ILE A 32 4.04 -35.73 -4.99
C ILE A 32 2.96 -35.13 -4.07
N GLU A 33 3.28 -35.02 -2.77
CA GLU A 33 2.39 -34.41 -1.79
C GLU A 33 2.10 -32.94 -2.16
N ASP A 34 0.87 -32.49 -1.96
CA ASP A 34 0.31 -31.21 -2.43
C ASP A 34 0.25 -31.03 -3.96
N PHE A 35 0.69 -32.01 -4.74
CA PHE A 35 0.69 -32.00 -6.21
C PHE A 35 0.23 -33.36 -6.76
N GLU A 36 -0.96 -33.80 -6.34
CA GLU A 36 -1.54 -35.13 -6.65
C GLU A 36 -1.56 -35.48 -8.14
N ASN A 37 -1.58 -34.46 -9.00
CA ASN A 37 -1.51 -34.59 -10.46
C ASN A 37 -0.12 -35.02 -11.00
N TYR A 38 0.85 -35.26 -10.11
CA TYR A 38 2.24 -35.55 -10.46
C TYR A 38 2.81 -36.68 -9.60
N ALA A 39 3.68 -37.46 -10.21
CA ALA A 39 4.52 -38.43 -9.53
C ALA A 39 6.01 -38.12 -9.77
N ILE A 40 6.85 -38.47 -8.80
CA ILE A 40 8.30 -38.38 -8.91
C ILE A 40 8.94 -39.75 -8.72
N SER A 41 9.97 -40.04 -9.50
CA SER A 41 10.72 -41.28 -9.38
C SER A 41 11.93 -41.18 -8.45
N ASN A 42 12.44 -42.31 -7.99
CA ASN A 42 13.69 -42.43 -7.23
C ASN A 42 14.92 -41.92 -8.02
N TYR A 43 14.81 -41.83 -9.35
CA TYR A 43 15.76 -41.22 -10.28
C TYR A 43 15.52 -39.72 -10.53
N GLY A 44 14.51 -39.10 -9.90
CA GLY A 44 14.18 -37.69 -10.07
C GLY A 44 13.51 -37.34 -11.39
N ARG A 45 12.98 -38.32 -12.13
CA ARG A 45 12.07 -38.06 -13.25
C ARG A 45 10.72 -37.67 -12.70
N VAL A 46 10.02 -36.74 -13.36
CA VAL A 46 8.72 -36.23 -12.90
C VAL A 46 7.67 -36.54 -13.95
N LYS A 47 6.65 -37.31 -13.58
CA LYS A 47 5.54 -37.73 -14.45
C LYS A 47 4.33 -36.86 -14.14
N SER A 48 3.77 -36.21 -15.16
CA SER A 48 2.46 -35.57 -15.09
C SER A 48 1.43 -36.63 -15.38
N LEU A 49 0.51 -36.86 -14.46
CA LEU A 49 -0.52 -37.88 -14.58
C LEU A 49 -1.66 -37.44 -15.48
N GLU A 50 -2.28 -38.41 -16.16
CA GLU A 50 -3.47 -38.23 -16.98
C GLU A 50 -4.61 -37.65 -16.14
N ARG A 51 -5.26 -36.60 -16.64
CA ARG A 51 -6.38 -35.94 -15.96
C ARG A 51 -7.21 -35.06 -16.89
N TRP A 52 -8.44 -34.78 -16.50
CA TRP A 52 -9.29 -33.78 -17.12
C TRP A 52 -9.10 -32.42 -16.43
N VAL A 53 -8.98 -31.35 -17.21
CA VAL A 53 -8.82 -29.98 -16.71
C VAL A 53 -9.80 -29.05 -17.40
N SER A 54 -10.50 -28.22 -16.62
CA SER A 54 -11.39 -27.20 -17.17
C SER A 54 -10.61 -26.06 -17.82
N ASN A 55 -10.96 -25.73 -19.07
CA ASN A 55 -10.41 -24.60 -19.80
C ASN A 55 -11.01 -23.28 -19.31
N PRO A 56 -10.25 -22.17 -19.28
CA PRO A 56 -10.74 -20.85 -18.90
C PRO A 56 -11.93 -20.35 -19.73
N ASN A 57 -12.08 -20.85 -20.95
CA ASN A 57 -13.10 -20.44 -21.91
C ASN A 57 -14.38 -21.30 -21.86
N GLY A 58 -14.51 -22.21 -20.89
CA GLY A 58 -15.61 -23.17 -20.79
C GLY A 58 -15.40 -24.37 -21.71
N GLY A 59 -14.92 -25.48 -21.16
CA GLY A 59 -14.68 -26.76 -21.83
C GLY A 59 -13.74 -27.63 -21.01
N GLU A 60 -13.64 -28.93 -21.29
CA GLU A 60 -12.71 -29.84 -20.62
C GLU A 60 -11.62 -30.30 -21.58
N GLN A 61 -10.37 -30.29 -21.12
CA GLN A 61 -9.22 -30.81 -21.86
C GLN A 61 -8.65 -32.02 -21.13
N LYS A 62 -8.52 -33.15 -21.84
CA LYS A 62 -7.78 -34.31 -21.36
C LYS A 62 -6.28 -34.07 -21.51
N ILE A 63 -5.55 -34.03 -20.41
CA ILE A 63 -4.09 -34.03 -20.38
C ILE A 63 -3.65 -35.48 -20.24
N LEU A 64 -2.83 -35.98 -21.17
CA LEU A 64 -2.28 -37.34 -21.12
C LEU A 64 -1.02 -37.41 -20.25
N ASP A 65 -0.67 -38.64 -19.86
CA ASP A 65 0.58 -38.93 -19.17
C ASP A 65 1.79 -38.43 -19.96
N ARG A 66 2.70 -37.73 -19.26
CA ARG A 66 3.97 -37.31 -19.85
C ARG A 66 5.06 -37.12 -18.81
N ILE A 67 6.30 -37.45 -19.19
CA ILE A 67 7.47 -37.07 -18.41
C ILE A 67 7.75 -35.58 -18.63
N LYS A 68 7.85 -34.83 -17.54
CA LYS A 68 8.13 -33.40 -17.52
C LYS A 68 9.60 -33.17 -17.84
N LYS A 69 9.87 -32.25 -18.76
CA LYS A 69 11.21 -31.76 -19.05
C LYS A 69 11.73 -30.97 -17.85
N PRO A 70 12.78 -31.43 -17.14
CA PRO A 70 13.38 -30.66 -16.05
C PRO A 70 14.16 -29.45 -16.60
N GLN A 71 14.40 -28.48 -15.73
CA GLN A 71 15.17 -27.29 -15.99
C GLN A 71 16.41 -27.25 -15.11
N ALA A 72 17.52 -26.71 -15.64
CA ALA A 72 18.67 -26.36 -14.83
C ALA A 72 18.58 -24.89 -14.40
N PHE A 73 18.91 -24.62 -13.15
CA PHE A 73 19.21 -23.29 -12.64
C PHE A 73 20.71 -23.16 -12.45
N ARG A 74 21.33 -22.22 -13.17
CA ARG A 74 22.78 -21.98 -13.16
C ARG A 74 23.13 -20.80 -12.26
N TYR A 75 24.14 -20.95 -11.42
CA TYR A 75 24.68 -19.87 -10.62
C TYR A 75 26.21 -19.93 -10.60
N PHE A 76 26.85 -18.78 -10.44
CA PHE A 76 28.31 -18.64 -10.55
C PHE A 76 28.96 -18.61 -9.17
N ASN A 77 29.92 -19.50 -8.94
CA ASN A 77 30.78 -19.45 -7.76
C ASN A 77 31.98 -18.52 -8.04
N LYS A 78 32.01 -17.38 -7.36
CA LYS A 78 33.07 -16.37 -7.52
C LYS A 78 34.45 -16.85 -7.09
N HIS A 79 34.54 -17.81 -6.16
CA HIS A 79 35.80 -18.30 -5.64
C HIS A 79 36.48 -19.25 -6.64
N LEU A 80 35.75 -20.26 -7.08
CA LEU A 80 36.24 -21.24 -8.06
C LEU A 80 36.23 -20.71 -9.49
N LYS A 81 35.52 -19.59 -9.74
CA LYS A 81 35.24 -19.06 -11.09
C LYS A 81 34.53 -20.08 -11.99
N THR A 82 33.73 -20.97 -11.39
CA THR A 82 32.98 -22.01 -12.09
C THR A 82 31.47 -21.85 -11.91
N HIS A 83 30.71 -22.44 -12.83
CA HIS A 83 29.25 -22.49 -12.75
C HIS A 83 28.80 -23.77 -12.04
N PHE A 84 27.80 -23.63 -11.19
CA PHE A 84 27.09 -24.73 -10.57
C PHE A 84 25.64 -24.75 -11.00
N PHE A 85 25.04 -25.93 -10.93
CA PHE A 85 23.69 -26.18 -11.42
C PHE A 85 22.81 -26.74 -10.31
N SER A 86 21.50 -26.52 -10.44
CA SER A 86 20.47 -27.18 -9.64
C SER A 86 19.35 -27.60 -10.58
N VAL A 87 18.89 -28.84 -10.45
CA VAL A 87 17.76 -29.36 -11.24
C VAL A 87 16.44 -28.94 -10.59
N LYS A 88 15.52 -28.40 -11.39
CA LYS A 88 14.18 -27.97 -10.99
C LYS A 88 13.12 -28.52 -11.94
N CYS A 89 11.90 -28.71 -11.45
CA CYS A 89 10.73 -29.00 -12.27
C CYS A 89 9.61 -28.02 -11.96
N ASP A 90 8.81 -27.69 -12.96
CA ASP A 90 7.62 -26.84 -12.80
C ASP A 90 6.38 -27.72 -12.67
N LEU A 91 5.73 -27.64 -11.50
CA LEU A 91 4.48 -28.32 -11.16
C LEU A 91 3.33 -27.31 -11.22
N CYS A 92 2.19 -27.67 -11.80
CA CYS A 92 1.05 -26.77 -11.97
C CYS A 92 -0.19 -27.29 -11.24
N ILE A 93 -0.75 -26.47 -10.36
CA ILE A 93 -2.02 -26.74 -9.66
C ILE A 93 -2.87 -25.47 -9.69
N GLU A 94 -4.17 -25.62 -10.00
CA GLU A 94 -5.12 -24.50 -10.13
C GLU A 94 -4.64 -23.34 -11.03
N GLY A 95 -3.95 -23.66 -12.13
CA GLY A 95 -3.43 -22.67 -13.07
C GLY A 95 -2.19 -21.90 -12.59
N ARG A 96 -1.66 -22.21 -11.39
CA ARG A 96 -0.41 -21.61 -10.86
C ARG A 96 0.75 -22.59 -11.01
N SER A 97 1.89 -22.09 -11.48
CA SER A 97 3.12 -22.87 -11.68
C SER A 97 4.10 -22.68 -10.51
N TYR A 98 4.63 -23.78 -10.00
CA TYR A 98 5.55 -23.85 -8.87
C TYR A 98 6.84 -24.54 -9.29
N GLY A 99 7.95 -23.80 -9.29
CA GLY A 99 9.29 -24.35 -9.55
C GLY A 99 9.85 -25.04 -8.32
N LYS A 100 9.85 -26.37 -8.28
CA LYS A 100 10.34 -27.19 -7.15
C LYS A 100 11.71 -27.78 -7.45
N SER A 101 12.54 -27.94 -6.42
CA SER A 101 13.84 -28.61 -6.53
C SER A 101 13.62 -30.12 -6.63
N VAL A 102 14.16 -30.73 -7.69
CA VAL A 102 14.03 -32.18 -7.90
C VAL A 102 14.73 -32.96 -6.80
N ALA A 103 15.94 -32.55 -6.40
CA ALA A 103 16.68 -33.21 -5.31
C ALA A 103 15.91 -33.19 -3.98
N ARG A 104 15.26 -32.07 -3.61
CA ARG A 104 14.43 -32.02 -2.39
C ARG A 104 13.22 -32.94 -2.49
N LEU A 105 12.55 -32.98 -3.64
CA LEU A 105 11.41 -33.87 -3.84
C LEU A 105 11.82 -35.35 -3.75
N VAL A 106 12.91 -35.75 -4.41
CA VAL A 106 13.41 -37.14 -4.33
C VAL A 106 13.76 -37.50 -2.89
N TYR A 107 14.52 -36.65 -2.20
CA TYR A 107 14.88 -36.93 -0.80
C TYR A 107 13.65 -37.06 0.10
N TYR A 108 12.70 -36.13 -0.04
CA TYR A 108 11.47 -36.12 0.76
C TYR A 108 10.66 -37.42 0.58
N HIS A 109 10.53 -37.90 -0.66
CA HIS A 109 9.70 -39.08 -0.97
C HIS A 109 10.42 -40.42 -0.80
N PHE A 110 11.75 -40.48 -0.94
CA PHE A 110 12.51 -41.74 -0.95
C PHE A 110 13.51 -41.92 0.20
N VAL A 111 13.79 -40.89 0.99
CA VAL A 111 14.77 -40.96 2.09
C VAL A 111 14.12 -40.61 3.43
N GLU A 112 13.61 -39.39 3.60
CA GLU A 112 13.06 -38.92 4.87
C GLU A 112 12.11 -37.74 4.67
N LYS A 113 10.94 -37.78 5.32
CA LYS A 113 9.99 -36.66 5.32
C LYS A 113 10.46 -35.52 6.23
N PHE A 114 10.27 -34.29 5.77
CA PHE A 114 10.62 -33.07 6.51
C PHE A 114 9.71 -31.91 6.07
N ASN A 115 9.65 -30.82 6.84
CA ASN A 115 8.93 -29.63 6.38
C ASN A 115 9.59 -29.06 5.10
N MET A 116 8.88 -29.12 3.97
CA MET A 116 9.39 -28.69 2.66
C MET A 116 9.74 -27.20 2.60
N ASP A 117 9.21 -26.38 3.51
CA ASP A 117 9.51 -24.95 3.64
C ASP A 117 10.62 -24.66 4.68
N ASP A 118 11.15 -25.68 5.35
CA ASP A 118 12.31 -25.50 6.23
C ASP A 118 13.60 -25.29 5.41
N HIS A 119 14.21 -24.13 5.63
CA HIS A 119 15.44 -23.69 4.99
C HIS A 119 16.67 -23.78 5.92
N SER A 120 16.53 -24.37 7.11
CA SER A 120 17.63 -24.62 8.06
C SER A 120 18.63 -25.67 7.59
N PHE A 121 18.24 -26.49 6.61
CA PHE A 121 19.08 -27.51 5.98
C PHE A 121 18.95 -27.48 4.45
N LEU A 122 19.94 -28.10 3.80
CA LEU A 122 20.04 -28.23 2.36
C LEU A 122 20.32 -29.69 1.99
N ILE A 123 19.80 -30.11 0.84
CA ILE A 123 20.12 -31.41 0.26
C ILE A 123 21.42 -31.28 -0.52
N SER A 124 22.43 -32.04 -0.12
CA SER A 124 23.73 -32.16 -0.77
C SER A 124 23.82 -33.44 -1.59
N PHE A 125 24.90 -33.54 -2.36
CA PHE A 125 25.20 -34.65 -3.26
C PHE A 125 26.50 -35.31 -2.78
N LYS A 126 26.49 -36.64 -2.63
CA LYS A 126 27.64 -37.39 -2.09
C LYS A 126 28.79 -37.45 -3.09
N ASP A 127 28.47 -37.62 -4.37
CA ASP A 127 29.43 -37.66 -5.50
C ASP A 127 29.85 -36.28 -6.04
N ASP A 128 29.36 -35.20 -5.44
CA ASP A 128 29.49 -33.80 -5.89
C ASP A 128 28.90 -33.49 -7.29
N ASN A 129 28.25 -34.47 -7.93
CA ASN A 129 27.49 -34.28 -9.17
C ASN A 129 26.07 -33.79 -8.86
N ARG A 130 25.81 -32.52 -9.18
CA ARG A 130 24.53 -31.85 -8.92
C ARG A 130 23.39 -32.25 -9.86
N PHE A 131 23.69 -33.04 -10.90
CA PHE A 131 22.69 -33.61 -11.78
C PHE A 131 22.25 -35.01 -11.32
N ASN A 132 23.11 -35.74 -10.60
CA ASN A 132 22.79 -37.03 -10.02
C ASN A 132 21.85 -36.88 -8.82
N VAL A 133 20.56 -36.77 -9.12
CA VAL A 133 19.48 -36.61 -8.13
C VAL A 133 18.91 -37.94 -7.63
N HIS A 134 19.60 -39.06 -7.88
CA HIS A 134 19.16 -40.37 -7.40
C HIS A 134 19.15 -40.40 -5.86
N PHE A 135 18.11 -40.98 -5.27
CA PHE A 135 17.90 -40.91 -3.81
C PHE A 135 19.12 -41.36 -2.98
N SER A 136 19.84 -42.40 -3.42
CA SER A 136 21.02 -42.91 -2.71
C SER A 136 22.21 -41.94 -2.68
N ASN A 137 22.29 -41.02 -3.65
CA ASN A 137 23.33 -40.01 -3.76
C ASN A 137 23.04 -38.74 -2.93
N LEU A 138 21.82 -38.61 -2.40
CA LEU A 138 21.42 -37.41 -1.67
C LEU A 138 21.67 -37.54 -0.17
N GLU A 139 21.98 -36.42 0.48
CA GLU A 139 22.14 -36.34 1.94
C GLU A 139 21.60 -35.00 2.48
N LYS A 140 21.04 -35.01 3.70
CA LYS A 140 20.54 -33.81 4.38
C LYS A 140 21.61 -33.21 5.29
N LEU A 141 22.03 -31.97 5.03
CA LEU A 141 23.04 -31.27 5.84
C LEU A 141 22.51 -29.94 6.39
N THR A 142 22.88 -29.61 7.61
CA THR A 142 22.67 -28.26 8.16
C THR A 142 23.50 -27.21 7.41
N VAL A 143 23.10 -25.94 7.48
CA VAL A 143 23.86 -24.83 6.89
C VAL A 143 25.32 -24.80 7.38
N GLY A 144 25.55 -25.05 8.68
CA GLY A 144 26.88 -25.11 9.27
C GLY A 144 27.75 -26.22 8.69
N GLN A 145 27.22 -27.45 8.62
CA GLN A 145 27.93 -28.59 8.03
C GLN A 145 28.23 -28.39 6.54
N LEU A 146 27.30 -27.81 5.78
CA LEU A 146 27.53 -27.49 4.37
C LEU A 146 28.64 -26.45 4.20
N HIS A 147 28.69 -25.43 5.06
CA HIS A 147 29.78 -24.45 5.08
C HIS A 147 31.13 -25.12 5.35
N SER A 148 31.19 -26.01 6.35
CA SER A 148 32.39 -26.80 6.64
C SER A 148 32.81 -27.70 5.47
N LYS A 149 31.86 -28.42 4.85
CA LYS A 149 32.09 -29.25 3.65
C LYS A 149 32.57 -28.41 2.47
N SER A 150 32.01 -27.22 2.25
CA SER A 150 32.43 -26.28 1.21
C SER A 150 33.84 -25.75 1.45
N LEU A 151 34.21 -25.48 2.71
CA LEU A 151 35.56 -25.07 3.07
C LEU A 151 36.58 -26.21 2.93
N SER A 152 36.26 -27.43 3.36
CA SER A 152 37.17 -28.59 3.25
C SER A 152 37.41 -28.99 1.81
N THR A 153 36.39 -28.89 0.95
CA THR A 153 36.50 -29.14 -0.50
C THR A 153 37.06 -27.96 -1.29
N GLY A 154 37.54 -26.89 -0.61
CA GLY A 154 38.16 -25.73 -1.26
C GLY A 154 37.20 -24.83 -2.06
N ARG A 155 35.88 -25.00 -1.87
CA ARG A 155 34.83 -24.27 -2.62
C ARG A 155 34.44 -22.93 -1.99
N GLY A 156 34.98 -22.61 -0.82
CA GLY A 156 34.76 -21.36 -0.09
C GLY A 156 36.04 -20.63 0.31
N LYS A 157 36.00 -19.29 0.37
CA LYS A 157 37.13 -18.48 0.85
C LYS A 157 37.29 -18.61 2.36
N LYS A 158 38.40 -19.16 2.84
CA LYS A 158 38.79 -19.12 4.25
C LYS A 158 39.15 -17.68 4.64
N GLY A 159 38.42 -17.10 5.60
CA GLY A 159 38.80 -15.82 6.21
C GLY A 159 39.95 -16.03 7.19
N ASN A 160 40.82 -15.02 7.35
CA ASN A 160 41.87 -15.07 8.37
C ASN A 160 41.26 -14.79 9.76
N TYR A 161 40.57 -15.77 10.34
CA TYR A 161 39.92 -15.63 11.65
C TYR A 161 40.87 -15.84 12.84
N GLN A 162 42.08 -16.34 12.58
CA GLN A 162 43.12 -16.57 13.60
C GLN A 162 43.94 -15.31 13.93
N GLN A 163 43.73 -14.21 13.21
CA GLN A 163 44.46 -12.96 13.48
C GLN A 163 44.05 -12.35 14.83
N ALA A 164 45.05 -11.88 15.58
CA ALA A 164 44.83 -11.15 16.83
C ALA A 164 44.26 -9.75 16.56
N VAL A 165 43.33 -9.32 17.42
CA VAL A 165 42.57 -8.09 17.21
C VAL A 165 42.51 -7.22 18.45
N SER A 166 42.42 -5.90 18.24
CA SER A 166 42.19 -4.90 19.28
C SER A 166 40.86 -4.18 19.03
N GLN A 167 40.10 -4.02 20.10
CA GLN A 167 38.78 -3.42 20.15
C GLN A 167 38.88 -1.97 20.64
N TYR A 168 38.20 -1.06 19.95
CA TYR A 168 38.14 0.36 20.31
C TYR A 168 36.69 0.87 20.26
N THR A 169 36.37 1.85 21.09
CA THR A 169 35.14 2.64 20.94
C THR A 169 35.23 3.51 19.69
N VAL A 170 34.08 3.97 19.20
CA VAL A 170 34.02 4.89 18.05
C VAL A 170 34.66 6.26 18.31
N ASP A 171 34.83 6.63 19.58
CA ASP A 171 35.47 7.87 20.00
C ASP A 171 37.01 7.76 20.09
N GLY A 172 37.55 6.56 19.90
CA GLY A 172 39.00 6.33 19.91
C GLY A 172 39.57 5.70 21.18
N ASN A 173 38.72 5.32 22.14
CA ASN A 173 39.19 4.74 23.39
C ASN A 173 39.46 3.24 23.21
N PHE A 174 40.64 2.79 23.64
CA PHE A 174 40.97 1.37 23.69
C PHE A 174 40.06 0.64 24.69
N VAL A 175 39.57 -0.55 24.32
CA VAL A 175 38.69 -1.37 25.18
C VAL A 175 39.41 -2.65 25.61
N ALA A 176 39.83 -3.48 24.66
CA ALA A 176 40.45 -4.78 24.91
C ALA A 176 41.24 -5.29 23.71
N SER A 177 42.04 -6.34 23.92
CA SER A 177 42.69 -7.12 22.85
C SER A 177 42.39 -8.60 23.02
N TYR A 178 42.26 -9.31 21.91
CA TYR A 178 41.94 -10.73 21.85
C TYR A 178 42.99 -11.46 21.03
N GLU A 179 43.26 -12.71 21.39
CA GLU A 179 44.24 -13.56 20.70
C GLU A 179 43.84 -13.86 19.25
N ASN A 180 42.54 -13.96 18.99
CA ASN A 180 42.00 -14.15 17.65
C ASN A 180 40.54 -13.64 17.55
N ILE A 181 39.98 -13.64 16.33
CA ILE A 181 38.60 -13.18 16.09
C ILE A 181 37.56 -14.09 16.78
N TYR A 182 37.84 -15.39 16.94
CA TYR A 182 36.91 -16.29 17.64
C TYR A 182 36.81 -15.96 19.13
N ALA A 183 37.93 -15.71 19.80
CA ALA A 183 37.94 -15.27 21.20
C ALA A 183 37.15 -13.97 21.40
N ALA A 184 37.30 -13.00 20.49
CA ALA A 184 36.51 -11.77 20.50
C ALA A 184 35.01 -12.03 20.24
N SER A 185 34.71 -12.96 19.35
CA SER A 185 33.36 -13.36 18.96
C SER A 185 32.59 -13.99 20.12
N GLU A 186 33.23 -14.92 20.84
CA GLU A 186 32.65 -15.59 22.00
C GLU A 186 32.42 -14.62 23.16
N ALA A 187 33.42 -13.78 23.46
CA ALA A 187 33.33 -12.83 24.57
C ALA A 187 32.22 -11.77 24.39
N LEU A 188 31.88 -11.42 23.15
CA LEU A 188 30.94 -10.32 22.83
C LEU A 188 29.69 -10.78 22.08
N GLU A 189 29.56 -12.07 21.83
CA GLU A 189 28.50 -12.69 21.01
C GLU A 189 28.37 -12.06 19.60
N ILE A 190 29.50 -11.71 18.98
CA ILE A 190 29.54 -11.07 17.65
C ILE A 190 29.90 -12.10 16.59
N TYR A 191 29.10 -12.24 15.54
CA TYR A 191 29.42 -13.14 14.42
C TYR A 191 30.82 -12.84 13.80
N PRO A 192 31.79 -13.80 13.75
CA PRO A 192 33.18 -13.53 13.37
C PRO A 192 33.38 -12.82 12.01
N PRO A 193 32.61 -13.14 10.95
CA PRO A 193 32.69 -12.41 9.68
C PRO A 193 32.37 -10.91 9.77
N HIS A 194 31.64 -10.46 10.79
CA HIS A 194 31.39 -9.05 11.01
C HIS A 194 32.66 -8.32 11.48
N ILE A 195 33.37 -8.87 12.45
CA ILE A 195 34.66 -8.34 12.93
C ILE A 195 35.66 -8.33 11.77
N LEU A 196 35.80 -9.46 11.05
CA LEU A 196 36.69 -9.55 9.91
C LEU A 196 36.35 -8.53 8.81
N SER A 197 35.07 -8.22 8.60
CA SER A 197 34.65 -7.22 7.61
C SER A 197 35.05 -5.79 8.00
N VAL A 198 35.12 -5.49 9.30
CA VAL A 198 35.57 -4.19 9.80
C VAL A 198 37.08 -4.03 9.59
N ILE A 199 37.86 -5.05 9.95
CA ILE A 199 39.32 -5.07 9.74
C ILE A 199 39.66 -4.88 8.25
N ASN A 200 38.91 -5.57 7.37
CA ASN A 200 39.04 -5.43 5.92
C ASN A 200 38.44 -4.12 5.35
N LYS A 201 38.01 -3.17 6.19
CA LYS A 201 37.42 -1.87 5.82
C LYS A 201 36.18 -1.98 4.92
N LYS A 202 35.47 -3.11 4.96
CA LYS A 202 34.21 -3.34 4.24
C LYS A 202 33.00 -2.87 5.05
N LYS A 203 33.09 -2.97 6.37
CA LYS A 203 32.14 -2.41 7.33
C LYS A 203 32.87 -1.39 8.20
N ILE A 204 32.11 -0.49 8.83
CA ILE A 204 32.67 0.51 9.73
C ILE A 204 32.82 -0.08 11.13
N THR A 205 31.76 -0.65 11.71
CA THR A 205 31.78 -1.21 13.07
C THR A 205 31.21 -2.62 13.11
N ALA A 206 31.50 -3.35 14.20
CA ALA A 206 30.87 -4.61 14.56
C ALA A 206 30.63 -4.63 16.08
N GLY A 207 29.40 -4.93 16.49
CA GLY A 207 29.02 -4.91 17.91
C GLY A 207 29.20 -3.55 18.59
N LYS A 208 28.99 -2.44 17.88
CA LYS A 208 29.26 -1.04 18.32
C LYS A 208 30.74 -0.64 18.46
N PHE A 209 31.68 -1.52 18.09
CA PHE A 209 33.11 -1.23 18.20
C PHE A 209 33.80 -1.14 16.84
N LEU A 210 34.93 -0.44 16.85
CA LEU A 210 35.94 -0.49 15.81
C LEU A 210 36.94 -1.61 16.13
N TRP A 211 37.43 -2.24 15.06
CA TRP A 211 38.31 -3.39 15.16
C TRP A 211 39.53 -3.18 14.28
N PHE A 212 40.70 -3.37 14.88
CA PHE A 212 41.99 -3.26 14.21
C PHE A 212 42.82 -4.51 14.49
N GLU A 213 43.79 -4.79 13.63
CA GLU A 213 44.82 -5.78 13.91
C GLU A 213 45.57 -5.39 15.19
N LYS A 214 45.93 -6.36 16.04
CA LYS A 214 46.48 -6.09 17.37
C LYS A 214 47.75 -5.22 17.34
N GLU A 215 48.58 -5.40 16.32
CA GLU A 215 49.84 -4.67 16.14
C GLU A 215 49.63 -3.25 15.57
N TYR A 216 48.46 -2.97 15.02
CA TYR A 216 48.15 -1.69 14.41
C TYR A 216 47.77 -0.63 15.46
N LYS A 217 48.43 0.53 15.42
CA LYS A 217 48.11 1.68 16.27
C LYS A 217 47.25 2.68 15.49
N PRO A 218 45.93 2.75 15.73
CA PRO A 218 45.05 3.63 14.98
C PRO A 218 45.29 5.12 15.31
N SER A 219 45.23 5.96 14.29
CA SER A 219 45.31 7.41 14.38
C SER A 219 43.91 8.04 14.44
N LYS A 220 43.81 9.33 14.81
CA LYS A 220 42.51 10.07 14.81
C LYS A 220 41.74 9.97 13.48
N LYS A 221 42.43 9.76 12.36
CA LYS A 221 41.80 9.62 11.03
C LYS A 221 41.11 8.27 10.84
N ASP A 222 41.57 7.22 11.53
CA ASP A 222 41.00 5.87 11.42
C ASP A 222 39.64 5.75 12.12
N PHE A 223 39.38 6.65 13.07
CA PHE A 223 38.10 6.79 13.78
C PHE A 223 37.08 7.62 13.01
N ILE A 224 37.43 8.24 11.88
CA ILE A 224 36.50 9.01 11.04
C ILE A 224 36.45 8.35 9.66
N PRO A 225 35.35 7.68 9.29
CA PRO A 225 35.26 6.97 8.02
C PRO A 225 35.47 7.91 6.81
N SER A 226 36.61 7.78 6.13
CA SER A 226 36.90 8.54 4.91
C SER A 226 36.10 7.98 3.74
N ARG A 227 34.95 8.59 3.41
CA ARG A 227 34.19 8.23 2.21
C ARG A 227 34.59 9.17 1.07
N LYS A 228 34.81 8.65 -0.15
CA LYS A 228 34.92 9.46 -1.37
C LYS A 228 33.68 10.35 -1.45
N SER A 229 33.81 11.65 -1.17
CA SER A 229 32.68 12.57 -1.20
C SER A 229 32.28 12.80 -2.65
N LYS A 230 30.99 12.72 -2.93
CA LYS A 230 30.45 13.32 -4.16
C LYS A 230 30.76 14.83 -4.12
N PRO A 231 30.91 15.50 -5.28
CA PRO A 231 31.07 16.94 -5.31
C PRO A 231 29.95 17.60 -4.49
N GLU A 232 30.34 18.57 -3.66
CA GLU A 232 29.39 19.31 -2.81
C GLU A 232 28.40 20.04 -3.71
N LYS A 233 27.13 19.62 -3.65
CA LYS A 233 26.05 20.31 -4.34
C LYS A 233 25.70 21.54 -3.50
N ILE A 234 25.83 22.72 -4.08
CA ILE A 234 25.45 23.99 -3.43
C ILE A 234 23.92 24.20 -3.54
N LEU A 235 23.33 23.88 -4.70
CA LEU A 235 21.90 24.08 -4.97
C LEU A 235 21.09 22.79 -4.85
N ASN A 236 19.96 22.87 -4.15
CA ASN A 236 18.89 21.86 -4.18
C ASN A 236 18.04 22.00 -5.45
N THR A 237 18.56 21.49 -6.56
CA THR A 237 17.91 21.55 -7.89
C THR A 237 16.53 20.89 -7.90
N SER A 238 16.30 19.89 -7.05
CA SER A 238 15.01 19.19 -6.99
C SER A 238 13.90 20.08 -6.41
N LEU A 239 14.21 20.85 -5.37
CA LEU A 239 13.28 21.79 -4.75
C LEU A 239 13.05 22.99 -5.68
N TRP A 240 14.13 23.55 -6.25
CA TRP A 240 14.07 24.65 -7.20
C TRP A 240 13.14 24.33 -8.39
N LYS A 241 13.28 23.15 -9.01
CA LYS A 241 12.38 22.69 -10.08
C LYS A 241 10.93 22.58 -9.62
N ARG A 242 10.67 22.04 -8.43
CA ARG A 242 9.29 21.88 -7.91
C ARG A 242 8.60 23.19 -7.57
N LEU A 243 9.39 24.21 -7.22
CA LEU A 243 8.93 25.57 -6.97
C LEU A 243 8.72 26.39 -8.25
N GLY A 244 8.92 25.80 -9.43
CA GLY A 244 8.70 26.48 -10.71
C GLY A 244 9.92 27.25 -11.20
N GLN A 245 11.12 26.89 -10.74
CA GLN A 245 12.39 27.48 -11.21
C GLN A 245 12.44 29.01 -11.06
N PRO A 246 12.21 29.55 -9.85
CA PRO A 246 12.32 30.98 -9.63
C PRO A 246 13.72 31.50 -9.99
N LEU A 247 13.79 32.75 -10.45
CA LEU A 247 15.04 33.43 -10.76
C LEU A 247 15.87 33.61 -9.47
N ILE A 248 17.01 32.91 -9.40
CA ILE A 248 17.93 32.92 -8.25
C ILE A 248 19.38 32.84 -8.74
N ASP A 249 20.34 33.23 -7.89
CA ASP A 249 21.75 32.94 -8.09
C ASP A 249 22.05 31.48 -7.71
N GLU A 250 22.44 30.64 -8.67
CA GLU A 250 22.73 29.23 -8.42
C GLU A 250 24.01 28.99 -7.59
N ASN A 251 24.94 29.96 -7.60
CA ASN A 251 26.19 29.90 -6.84
C ASN A 251 25.98 30.36 -5.38
N ASN A 252 24.95 31.17 -5.14
CA ASN A 252 24.53 31.61 -3.82
C ASN A 252 23.00 31.53 -3.66
N PRO A 253 22.43 30.32 -3.65
CA PRO A 253 20.98 30.16 -3.65
C PRO A 253 20.36 30.58 -2.31
N PRO A 254 19.06 30.92 -2.30
CA PRO A 254 18.31 31.22 -1.09
C PRO A 254 18.41 30.09 -0.06
N ALA A 255 18.27 30.43 1.23
CA ALA A 255 18.51 29.52 2.34
C ALA A 255 17.75 28.18 2.20
N CYS A 256 16.50 28.20 1.76
CA CYS A 256 15.69 26.99 1.61
C CYS A 256 16.21 26.02 0.53
N MET A 257 17.02 26.50 -0.42
CA MET A 257 17.62 25.72 -1.50
C MET A 257 19.15 25.56 -1.35
N ASN A 258 19.76 26.21 -0.35
CA ASN A 258 21.20 26.23 -0.15
C ASN A 258 21.69 25.04 0.69
N LEU A 259 22.43 24.14 0.06
CA LEU A 259 22.99 22.93 0.65
C LEU A 259 24.45 23.09 1.11
N SER A 260 25.03 24.29 0.98
CA SER A 260 26.40 24.59 1.44
C SER A 260 26.49 24.58 2.96
N LEU A 261 27.57 24.01 3.50
CA LEU A 261 27.88 24.06 4.93
C LEU A 261 28.29 25.46 5.41
N LYS A 262 28.63 26.38 4.49
CA LYS A 262 28.95 27.77 4.82
C LYS A 262 27.72 28.47 5.41
N ASN A 263 27.92 29.25 6.46
CA ASN A 263 26.87 30.08 7.03
C ASN A 263 26.50 31.21 6.06
N LEU A 264 25.20 31.52 5.99
CA LEU A 264 24.69 32.66 5.24
C LEU A 264 24.75 33.93 6.09
N PRO A 265 24.73 35.12 5.47
CA PRO A 265 24.71 36.39 6.21
C PRO A 265 23.55 36.46 7.23
N GLY A 266 23.87 36.78 8.49
CA GLY A 266 22.89 36.87 9.58
C GLY A 266 22.31 35.53 10.03
N GLU A 267 22.90 34.41 9.59
CA GLU A 267 22.44 33.09 9.98
C GLU A 267 23.06 32.63 11.30
N HIS A 268 22.22 32.14 12.20
CA HIS A 268 22.63 31.51 13.44
C HIS A 268 21.80 30.25 13.69
N TRP A 269 22.38 29.32 14.46
CA TRP A 269 21.88 27.96 14.63
C TRP A 269 21.41 27.74 16.07
N LYS A 270 20.34 26.95 16.23
CA LYS A 270 19.88 26.41 17.51
C LYS A 270 19.82 24.87 17.44
N PRO A 271 19.96 24.17 18.58
CA PRO A 271 19.73 22.73 18.63
C PRO A 271 18.33 22.38 18.12
N PHE A 272 18.21 21.27 17.37
CA PHE A 272 16.92 20.82 16.90
C PHE A 272 16.14 20.15 18.05
N PRO A 273 14.91 20.58 18.36
CA PRO A 273 14.14 20.03 19.48
C PRO A 273 13.99 18.51 19.41
N ASP A 274 14.21 17.82 20.54
CA ASP A 274 14.15 16.36 20.73
C ASP A 274 15.23 15.56 19.96
N LEU A 275 16.07 16.21 19.15
CA LEU A 275 17.11 15.59 18.33
C LEU A 275 18.43 16.38 18.36
N GLU A 276 18.70 17.06 19.47
CA GLU A 276 19.81 17.96 19.68
C GLU A 276 21.19 17.33 19.39
N PRO A 277 21.46 16.06 19.74
CA PRO A 277 22.75 15.43 19.43
C PRO A 277 23.00 15.21 17.93
N TYR A 278 21.95 15.28 17.11
CA TYR A 278 22.00 14.86 15.71
C TYR A 278 21.78 16.01 14.73
N PHE A 279 20.97 16.99 15.10
CA PHE A 279 20.55 18.05 14.18
C PHE A 279 20.54 19.43 14.84
N ALA A 280 20.74 20.44 14.02
CA ALA A 280 20.53 21.85 14.34
C ALA A 280 19.66 22.50 13.27
N ILE A 281 18.93 23.55 13.65
CA ILE A 281 18.12 24.38 12.74
C ILE A 281 18.60 25.83 12.78
N SER A 282 18.67 26.47 11.62
CA SER A 282 19.01 27.89 11.52
C SER A 282 17.79 28.79 11.53
N ASN A 283 17.97 30.06 11.89
CA ASN A 283 16.93 31.09 11.81
C ASN A 283 16.42 31.33 10.37
N LYS A 284 17.14 30.85 9.36
CA LYS A 284 16.75 30.88 7.95
C LYS A 284 16.07 29.59 7.47
N GLY A 285 15.81 28.64 8.37
CA GLY A 285 15.06 27.42 8.09
C GLY A 285 15.90 26.29 7.50
N ARG A 286 17.23 26.41 7.52
CA ARG A 286 18.12 25.31 7.11
C ARG A 286 18.25 24.31 8.25
N ILE A 287 18.26 23.03 7.93
CA ILE A 287 18.51 21.96 8.89
C ILE A 287 19.87 21.36 8.58
N LYS A 288 20.71 21.26 9.61
CA LYS A 288 22.05 20.70 9.52
C LYS A 288 22.08 19.43 10.34
N ARG A 289 22.51 18.33 9.72
CA ARG A 289 22.95 17.13 10.45
C ARG A 289 24.36 17.35 10.95
N LEU A 290 24.62 17.00 12.20
CA LEU A 290 25.93 17.15 12.85
C LEU A 290 26.83 15.93 12.58
N ASN A 291 28.13 16.09 12.81
CA ASN A 291 29.06 14.97 12.83
C ASN A 291 28.78 14.11 14.07
N THR A 292 28.24 12.92 13.88
CA THR A 292 27.81 12.08 15.00
C THR A 292 27.72 10.60 14.62
N TRP A 293 27.83 9.73 15.62
CA TRP A 293 27.66 8.28 15.48
C TRP A 293 26.22 7.89 15.78
N THR A 294 25.65 6.99 14.97
CA THR A 294 24.34 6.41 15.27
C THR A 294 24.41 5.46 16.48
N GLN A 295 23.34 5.33 17.25
CA GLN A 295 23.31 4.49 18.46
C GLN A 295 22.97 3.00 18.19
N SER A 296 22.81 2.61 16.92
CA SER A 296 22.50 1.25 16.50
C SER A 296 23.64 0.24 16.77
N ILE A 297 23.33 -1.05 16.82
CA ILE A 297 24.34 -2.13 16.99
C ILE A 297 25.42 -2.07 15.89
N SER A 298 24.99 -1.78 14.65
CA SER A 298 25.89 -1.40 13.56
C SER A 298 25.98 0.13 13.53
N GLN A 299 26.87 0.71 14.32
CA GLN A 299 27.04 2.17 14.38
C GLN A 299 27.60 2.67 13.03
N THR A 300 27.00 3.74 12.53
CA THR A 300 27.41 4.41 11.29
C THR A 300 27.76 5.86 11.61
N PHE A 301 28.79 6.38 10.95
CA PHE A 301 29.16 7.78 11.10
C PHE A 301 28.36 8.65 10.14
N TRP A 302 27.64 9.61 10.69
CA TRP A 302 26.98 10.65 9.93
C TRP A 302 27.91 11.84 9.79
N LYS A 303 28.29 12.12 8.54
CA LYS A 303 29.00 13.36 8.21
C LYS A 303 28.04 14.54 8.24
N GLU A 304 28.56 15.68 8.68
CA GLU A 304 27.89 16.97 8.67
C GLU A 304 27.37 17.27 7.26
N GLN A 305 26.11 17.69 7.19
CA GLN A 305 25.44 17.97 5.91
C GLN A 305 24.21 18.85 6.13
N ILE A 306 23.98 19.81 5.22
CA ILE A 306 22.66 20.47 5.14
C ILE A 306 21.65 19.50 4.53
N ILE A 307 20.56 19.28 5.25
CA ILE A 307 19.47 18.40 4.83
C ILE A 307 18.61 19.11 3.80
N SER A 308 18.34 18.42 2.69
CA SER A 308 17.49 18.94 1.63
C SER A 308 16.05 19.12 2.11
N LEU A 309 15.48 20.26 1.74
CA LEU A 309 14.06 20.55 1.93
C LEU A 309 13.25 20.10 0.71
N PHE A 310 11.97 19.86 0.95
CA PHE A 310 10.97 19.49 -0.03
C PHE A 310 9.78 20.43 0.07
N VAL A 311 8.97 20.47 -0.99
CA VAL A 311 7.73 21.25 -1.03
C VAL A 311 6.53 20.32 -1.17
N GLN A 312 5.47 20.60 -0.41
CA GLN A 312 4.16 19.98 -0.57
C GLN A 312 3.15 21.06 -0.98
N LYS A 313 2.48 20.84 -2.12
CA LYS A 313 1.46 21.76 -2.67
C LYS A 313 0.08 21.37 -2.16
N SER A 314 -0.73 22.37 -1.83
CA SER A 314 -2.14 22.26 -1.43
C SER A 314 -2.96 23.17 -2.33
N GLY A 315 -3.45 22.64 -3.45
CA GLY A 315 -4.08 23.43 -4.51
C GLY A 315 -3.06 24.14 -5.40
N ASN A 316 -3.52 25.14 -6.17
CA ASN A 316 -2.69 25.78 -7.20
C ASN A 316 -1.67 26.79 -6.65
N GLU A 317 -1.92 27.41 -5.48
CA GLU A 317 -1.12 28.56 -5.01
C GLU A 317 -0.44 28.36 -3.65
N LYS A 318 -0.94 27.46 -2.80
CA LYS A 318 -0.43 27.29 -1.43
C LYS A 318 0.49 26.10 -1.34
N TYR A 319 1.64 26.27 -0.70
CA TYR A 319 2.57 25.19 -0.45
C TYR A 319 3.36 25.41 0.84
N TYR A 320 3.92 24.35 1.40
CA TYR A 320 4.79 24.48 2.55
C TYR A 320 6.07 23.66 2.37
N LEU A 321 7.13 24.16 3.01
CA LEU A 321 8.43 23.50 3.04
C LEU A 321 8.49 22.50 4.19
N TYR A 322 8.98 21.31 3.90
CA TYR A 322 9.16 20.26 4.88
C TYR A 322 10.44 19.47 4.61
N THR A 323 10.88 18.69 5.59
CA THR A 323 11.91 17.67 5.38
C THR A 323 11.54 16.38 6.09
N LYS A 324 12.19 15.29 5.67
CA LYS A 324 12.09 13.99 6.33
C LYS A 324 13.46 13.66 6.91
N ILE A 325 13.55 13.63 8.24
CA ILE A 325 14.75 13.19 8.95
C ILE A 325 14.48 11.82 9.56
N ASN A 326 15.46 10.93 9.49
CA ASN A 326 15.38 9.60 10.12
C ASN A 326 16.49 9.52 11.16
N CYS A 327 16.14 9.18 12.39
CA CYS A 327 17.07 8.97 13.48
C CYS A 327 16.69 7.73 14.27
N ASN A 328 17.66 6.85 14.53
CA ASN A 328 17.47 5.61 15.28
C ASN A 328 16.29 4.73 14.77
N GLY A 329 16.04 4.73 13.47
CA GLY A 329 14.96 3.97 12.84
C GLY A 329 13.59 4.68 12.83
N ILE A 330 13.49 5.84 13.49
CA ILE A 330 12.27 6.65 13.55
C ILE A 330 12.34 7.76 12.50
N GLY A 331 11.33 7.85 11.64
CA GLY A 331 11.18 8.90 10.65
C GLY A 331 10.33 10.06 11.16
N TYR A 332 10.86 11.28 11.10
CA TYR A 332 10.17 12.51 11.44
C TYR A 332 9.87 13.30 10.18
N ASN A 333 8.61 13.71 10.03
CA ASN A 333 8.19 14.65 8.99
C ASN A 333 8.11 16.05 9.59
N VAL A 334 9.04 16.91 9.20
CA VAL A 334 9.28 18.20 9.84
C VAL A 334 8.79 19.32 8.94
N ALA A 335 7.75 20.05 9.38
CA ALA A 335 7.35 21.29 8.73
C ALA A 335 8.27 22.44 9.18
N ILE A 336 8.96 23.08 8.24
CA ILE A 336 10.03 24.04 8.54
C ILE A 336 9.50 25.27 9.29
N ILE A 337 8.35 25.79 8.87
CA ILE A 337 7.73 26.96 9.52
C ILE A 337 7.33 26.70 10.97
N ARG A 338 6.96 25.45 11.33
CA ARG A 338 6.62 25.09 12.73
C ARG A 338 7.85 25.12 13.61
N MET A 339 8.95 24.52 13.13
CA MET A 339 10.22 24.51 13.88
C MET A 339 10.84 25.90 13.98
N LEU A 340 10.77 26.70 12.90
CA LEU A 340 11.23 28.08 12.92
C LEU A 340 10.50 28.91 13.97
N TYR A 341 9.17 28.85 13.98
CA TYR A 341 8.38 29.58 14.96
C TYR A 341 8.72 29.14 16.39
N TYR A 342 8.75 27.82 16.64
CA TYR A 342 9.09 27.26 17.94
C TYR A 342 10.49 27.67 18.43
N CYS A 343 11.50 27.63 17.55
CA CYS A 343 12.89 27.85 17.94
C CYS A 343 13.25 29.34 18.03
N PHE A 344 12.62 30.21 17.25
CA PHE A 344 13.06 31.60 17.08
C PHE A 344 12.02 32.67 17.44
N ILE A 345 10.76 32.31 17.66
CA ILE A 345 9.69 33.27 17.98
C ILE A 345 9.09 32.94 19.35
N GLU A 346 8.37 31.84 19.47
CA GLU A 346 7.65 31.47 20.70
C GLU A 346 7.50 29.96 20.81
N LYS A 347 7.78 29.40 21.99
CA LYS A 347 7.60 27.97 22.27
C LYS A 347 6.12 27.65 22.45
N PHE A 348 5.67 26.57 21.83
CA PHE A 348 4.32 26.02 21.96
C PHE A 348 4.38 24.49 21.91
N ASP A 349 3.29 23.80 22.25
CA ASP A 349 3.27 22.34 22.15
C ASP A 349 3.34 21.89 20.69
N LEU A 350 4.48 21.30 20.30
CA LEU A 350 4.72 20.77 18.96
C LEU A 350 3.78 19.60 18.61
N LYS A 351 3.21 18.92 19.62
CA LYS A 351 2.24 17.82 19.44
C LYS A 351 0.82 18.32 19.23
N ASP A 352 0.52 19.58 19.59
CA ASP A 352 -0.79 20.16 19.37
C ASP A 352 -1.04 20.37 17.87
N ARG A 353 -2.09 19.71 17.37
CA ARG A 353 -2.56 19.78 15.99
C ARG A 353 -3.58 20.89 15.76
N ASN A 354 -4.16 21.45 16.82
CA ASN A 354 -5.07 22.59 16.75
C ASN A 354 -4.33 23.91 16.50
N LEU A 355 -3.03 23.94 16.75
CA LEU A 355 -2.17 25.09 16.50
C LEU A 355 -1.49 24.99 15.13
N VAL A 356 -1.71 25.99 14.29
CA VAL A 356 -1.16 26.09 12.93
C VAL A 356 -0.37 27.38 12.76
N ILE A 357 0.76 27.30 12.07
CA ILE A 357 1.55 28.47 11.68
C ILE A 357 1.08 28.94 10.30
N ILE A 358 0.62 30.18 10.24
CA ILE A 358 0.29 30.88 8.99
C ILE A 358 1.52 31.60 8.49
N ASN A 359 1.94 31.24 7.29
CA ASN A 359 3.03 31.88 6.56
C ASN A 359 2.46 33.00 5.67
N LYS A 360 2.78 34.26 5.97
CA LYS A 360 2.39 35.43 5.18
C LYS A 360 3.49 35.93 4.23
N ASN A 361 4.57 35.16 4.06
CA ASN A 361 5.61 35.48 3.09
C ASN A 361 5.10 35.31 1.65
N ASP A 362 5.49 36.22 0.78
CA ASP A 362 5.34 36.10 -0.66
C ASP A 362 6.68 36.47 -1.33
N PRO A 363 7.38 35.51 -1.96
CA PRO A 363 7.01 34.10 -2.11
C PRO A 363 7.10 33.29 -0.80
N GLN A 364 6.26 32.26 -0.63
CA GLN A 364 6.19 31.44 0.59
C GLN A 364 7.50 30.71 0.96
N TRP A 365 8.41 30.51 0.01
CA TRP A 365 9.71 29.87 0.24
C TRP A 365 10.80 30.84 0.74
N ASP A 366 10.60 32.15 0.60
CA ASP A 366 11.52 33.17 1.10
C ASP A 366 11.08 33.57 2.50
N LEU A 367 11.59 32.83 3.49
CA LEU A 367 11.06 32.85 4.84
C LEU A 367 11.64 34.01 5.65
N ASP A 368 10.83 35.06 5.81
CA ASP A 368 10.95 36.00 6.92
C ASP A 368 10.15 35.49 8.12
N ILE A 369 10.85 35.20 9.21
CA ILE A 369 10.25 34.68 10.45
C ILE A 369 9.25 35.67 11.06
N SER A 370 9.42 36.98 10.87
CA SER A 370 8.50 38.00 11.39
C SER A 370 7.10 37.92 10.77
N LYS A 371 6.98 37.30 9.59
CA LYS A 371 5.72 37.10 8.86
C LYS A 371 5.04 35.75 9.19
N LEU A 372 5.55 35.02 10.18
CA LEU A 372 4.93 33.79 10.69
C LEU A 372 4.02 34.11 11.88
N THR A 373 2.81 33.56 11.89
CA THR A 373 1.85 33.78 12.99
C THR A 373 1.21 32.48 13.44
N LEU A 374 1.09 32.27 14.75
CA LEU A 374 0.40 31.13 15.36
C LEU A 374 -1.11 31.39 15.42
N GLN A 375 -1.92 30.44 14.96
CA GLN A 375 -3.38 30.53 15.00
C GLN A 375 -4.01 29.17 15.33
N SER A 376 -5.20 29.20 15.93
CA SER A 376 -6.02 28.01 16.12
C SER A 376 -6.78 27.63 14.85
N VAL A 377 -6.82 26.33 14.53
CA VAL A 377 -7.60 25.75 13.42
C VAL A 377 -9.08 26.14 13.53
N THR A 378 -9.64 26.18 14.73
CA THR A 378 -11.06 26.50 14.93
C THR A 378 -11.36 27.92 14.46
N LYS A 379 -10.52 28.89 14.82
CA LYS A 379 -10.64 30.29 14.39
C LYS A 379 -10.61 30.41 12.87
N ILE A 380 -9.67 29.73 12.20
CA ILE A 380 -9.54 29.71 10.74
C ILE A 380 -10.81 29.16 10.08
N LEU A 381 -11.36 28.05 10.61
CA LEU A 381 -12.57 27.44 10.08
C LEU A 381 -13.81 28.30 10.31
N THR A 382 -13.93 28.96 11.46
CA THR A 382 -15.04 29.87 11.76
C THR A 382 -15.05 31.06 10.80
N GLU A 383 -13.91 31.69 10.56
CA GLU A 383 -13.78 32.80 9.60
C GLU A 383 -14.14 32.35 8.19
N ARG A 384 -13.64 31.18 7.78
CA ARG A 384 -13.98 30.58 6.48
C ARG A 384 -15.48 30.32 6.34
N ASN A 385 -16.11 29.72 7.35
CA ASN A 385 -17.54 29.39 7.31
C ASN A 385 -18.43 30.64 7.25
N LYS A 386 -18.05 31.73 7.93
CA LYS A 386 -18.73 33.03 7.81
C LYS A 386 -18.76 33.54 6.37
N GLN A 387 -17.68 33.35 5.61
CA GLN A 387 -17.61 33.76 4.19
C GLN A 387 -18.47 32.90 3.26
N TYR A 388 -18.69 31.61 3.57
CA TYR A 388 -19.55 30.74 2.75
C TYR A 388 -21.05 30.90 3.05
N ALA A 389 -21.40 31.26 4.29
CA ALA A 389 -22.79 31.47 4.70
C ALA A 389 -23.49 32.60 3.92
N THR A 390 -22.74 33.56 3.38
CA THR A 390 -23.27 34.71 2.64
C THR A 390 -23.67 34.42 1.20
N LYS A 391 -23.40 33.23 0.64
CA LYS A 391 -23.71 32.88 -0.76
C LYS A 391 -24.97 32.01 -0.87
N VAL A 392 -26.14 32.63 -1.08
CA VAL A 392 -27.39 31.93 -1.44
C VAL A 392 -27.37 31.56 -2.93
N ARG A 393 -27.76 30.33 -3.27
CA ARG A 393 -27.93 29.84 -4.64
C ARG A 393 -29.41 29.67 -4.97
N THR A 394 -29.85 30.32 -6.05
CA THR A 394 -31.20 30.16 -6.61
C THR A 394 -31.31 28.84 -7.37
N VAL A 395 -32.37 28.08 -7.14
CA VAL A 395 -32.64 26.78 -7.77
C VAL A 395 -33.92 26.90 -8.61
N LEU A 396 -33.75 26.73 -9.92
CA LEU A 396 -34.81 26.71 -10.93
C LEU A 396 -35.30 25.28 -11.22
N ASN A 397 -36.38 25.13 -11.98
CA ASN A 397 -36.89 23.85 -12.46
C ASN A 397 -35.90 23.22 -13.46
N SER A 398 -35.76 21.89 -13.44
CA SER A 398 -34.84 21.17 -14.34
C SER A 398 -35.25 21.18 -15.81
N LYS A 399 -36.49 21.60 -16.12
CA LYS A 399 -37.15 21.55 -17.44
C LYS A 399 -37.29 20.13 -18.01
N GLU A 400 -37.02 19.10 -17.21
CA GLU A 400 -37.24 17.72 -17.59
C GLU A 400 -38.74 17.40 -17.58
N VAL A 401 -39.24 16.85 -18.68
CA VAL A 401 -40.65 16.44 -18.81
C VAL A 401 -40.86 14.95 -18.59
N PHE A 402 -39.79 14.14 -18.62
CA PHE A 402 -39.87 12.68 -18.55
C PHE A 402 -38.73 12.06 -17.70
N ASN A 403 -39.09 11.14 -16.81
CA ASN A 403 -38.15 10.47 -15.91
C ASN A 403 -37.44 9.28 -16.59
N ASN A 404 -36.44 9.59 -17.43
CA ASN A 404 -35.63 8.58 -18.12
C ASN A 404 -34.98 7.57 -17.17
N SER A 405 -34.47 8.03 -16.02
CA SER A 405 -33.78 7.15 -15.05
C SER A 405 -34.71 6.08 -14.47
N LEU A 406 -35.97 6.41 -14.20
CA LEU A 406 -36.93 5.43 -13.71
C LEU A 406 -37.36 4.46 -14.81
N TRP A 407 -37.57 4.97 -16.03
CA TRP A 407 -37.95 4.16 -17.19
C TRP A 407 -36.90 3.09 -17.50
N GLU A 408 -35.61 3.45 -17.44
CA GLU A 408 -34.51 2.49 -17.59
C GLU A 408 -34.49 1.44 -16.48
N LYS A 409 -34.67 1.84 -15.22
CA LYS A 409 -34.68 0.92 -14.06
C LYS A 409 -35.84 -0.06 -14.08
N LEU A 410 -36.94 0.27 -14.74
CA LEU A 410 -38.11 -0.61 -14.91
C LEU A 410 -38.00 -1.52 -16.16
N GLY A 411 -36.84 -1.57 -16.81
CA GLY A 411 -36.62 -2.44 -17.97
C GLY A 411 -37.17 -1.88 -19.27
N LYS A 412 -37.27 -0.54 -19.39
CA LYS A 412 -37.74 0.17 -20.60
C LYS A 412 -39.09 -0.37 -21.13
N PRO A 413 -40.15 -0.37 -20.30
CA PRO A 413 -41.46 -0.85 -20.73
C PRO A 413 -41.94 -0.05 -21.96
N PRO A 414 -42.65 -0.69 -22.90
CA PRO A 414 -43.21 0.00 -24.06
C PRO A 414 -44.30 0.97 -23.59
N ILE A 415 -44.01 2.27 -23.68
CA ILE A 415 -44.90 3.36 -23.29
C ILE A 415 -44.84 4.47 -24.34
N ASN A 416 -45.98 5.15 -24.55
CA ASN A 416 -46.00 6.37 -25.35
C ASN A 416 -45.30 7.49 -24.55
N LYS A 417 -44.20 8.04 -25.08
CA LYS A 417 -43.45 9.13 -24.42
C LYS A 417 -44.17 10.48 -24.49
N GLU A 418 -45.08 10.66 -25.44
CA GLU A 418 -45.87 11.89 -25.57
C GLU A 418 -46.97 11.94 -24.51
N ASN A 419 -47.52 10.78 -24.14
CA ASN A 419 -48.48 10.62 -23.05
C ASN A 419 -48.05 9.48 -22.10
N PRO A 420 -46.97 9.69 -21.32
CA PRO A 420 -46.41 8.66 -20.47
C PRO A 420 -47.28 8.44 -19.22
N PRO A 421 -47.23 7.24 -18.60
CA PRO A 421 -47.83 7.05 -17.30
C PRO A 421 -47.36 8.12 -16.29
N SER A 422 -48.25 8.57 -15.41
CA SER A 422 -48.05 9.71 -14.52
C SER A 422 -46.76 9.67 -13.71
N ILE A 423 -46.30 8.48 -13.29
CA ILE A 423 -45.06 8.32 -12.52
C ILE A 423 -43.78 8.68 -13.31
N PHE A 424 -43.87 8.72 -14.64
CA PHE A 424 -42.78 9.13 -15.52
C PHE A 424 -42.90 10.60 -15.96
N ASP A 425 -44.07 11.22 -15.79
CA ASP A 425 -44.33 12.60 -16.21
C ASP A 425 -43.79 13.60 -15.18
N LEU A 426 -42.72 14.31 -15.52
CA LEU A 426 -42.09 15.35 -14.69
C LEU A 426 -42.55 16.77 -15.05
N SER A 427 -43.44 16.92 -16.04
CA SER A 427 -43.96 18.21 -16.44
C SER A 427 -44.89 18.80 -15.38
N LEU A 428 -44.94 20.13 -15.29
CA LEU A 428 -45.81 20.85 -14.36
C LEU A 428 -47.28 20.92 -14.81
N ARG A 429 -47.62 20.36 -15.98
CA ARG A 429 -49.00 20.35 -16.49
C ARG A 429 -49.89 19.48 -15.60
N THR A 430 -51.14 19.87 -15.44
CA THR A 430 -52.14 19.07 -14.73
C THR A 430 -52.60 17.92 -15.61
N LEU A 431 -52.58 16.69 -15.08
CA LEU A 431 -53.07 15.52 -15.81
C LEU A 431 -54.60 15.38 -15.65
N PRO A 432 -55.30 14.73 -16.59
CA PRO A 432 -56.73 14.49 -16.47
C PRO A 432 -57.08 13.74 -15.17
N ASN A 433 -58.09 14.24 -14.44
CA ASN A 433 -58.55 13.69 -13.15
C ASN A 433 -57.47 13.61 -12.07
N GLU A 434 -56.48 14.51 -12.13
CA GLU A 434 -55.44 14.62 -11.11
C GLU A 434 -55.81 15.57 -9.99
N GLN A 435 -55.69 15.09 -8.76
CA GLN A 435 -55.94 15.84 -7.53
C GLN A 435 -54.68 15.86 -6.68
N TRP A 436 -54.35 17.03 -6.14
CA TRP A 436 -53.17 17.24 -5.31
C TRP A 436 -53.58 17.44 -3.85
N LYS A 437 -52.85 16.82 -2.92
CA LYS A 437 -52.95 17.03 -1.47
C LYS A 437 -51.58 17.39 -0.88
N PRO A 438 -51.52 18.13 0.24
CA PRO A 438 -50.28 18.35 0.97
C PRO A 438 -49.62 17.03 1.34
N LEU A 439 -48.30 16.93 1.22
CA LEU A 439 -47.58 15.71 1.58
C LEU A 439 -47.54 15.59 3.13
N PRO A 440 -48.10 14.51 3.74
CA PRO A 440 -48.14 14.35 5.19
C PRO A 440 -46.76 14.52 5.86
N GLY A 441 -46.68 15.37 6.89
CA GLY A 441 -45.45 15.71 7.61
C GLY A 441 -44.51 16.69 6.90
N PHE A 442 -44.83 17.10 5.68
CA PHE A 442 -44.03 18.04 4.87
C PHE A 442 -44.90 19.09 4.17
N SER A 443 -46.04 19.40 4.79
CA SER A 443 -46.96 20.47 4.40
C SER A 443 -46.19 21.77 4.14
N GLU A 444 -46.69 22.62 3.25
CA GLU A 444 -46.06 23.88 2.80
C GLU A 444 -44.83 23.76 1.89
N LYS A 445 -44.17 22.59 1.81
CA LYS A 445 -42.99 22.40 0.95
C LYS A 445 -43.23 21.41 -0.19
N TYR A 446 -44.05 20.39 0.06
CA TYR A 446 -44.27 19.30 -0.88
C TYR A 446 -45.75 18.89 -0.95
N PHE A 447 -46.18 18.49 -2.14
CA PHE A 447 -47.52 18.01 -2.46
C PHE A 447 -47.44 16.65 -3.16
N ILE A 448 -48.46 15.82 -3.01
CA ILE A 448 -48.61 14.53 -3.68
C ILE A 448 -49.93 14.46 -4.44
N SER A 449 -49.90 13.89 -5.64
CA SER A 449 -51.08 13.71 -6.48
C SER A 449 -51.65 12.31 -6.38
N ASN A 450 -52.97 12.16 -6.56
CA ASN A 450 -53.66 10.86 -6.63
C ASN A 450 -53.13 9.95 -7.76
N LYS A 451 -52.37 10.50 -8.71
CA LYS A 451 -51.69 9.79 -9.79
C LYS A 451 -50.24 9.43 -9.46
N GLY A 452 -49.76 9.63 -8.23
CA GLY A 452 -48.41 9.25 -7.79
C GLY A 452 -47.30 10.23 -8.10
N ARG A 453 -47.60 11.46 -8.50
CA ARG A 453 -46.60 12.52 -8.69
C ARG A 453 -46.33 13.26 -7.38
N VAL A 454 -45.09 13.68 -7.17
CA VAL A 454 -44.69 14.48 -5.99
C VAL A 454 -44.12 15.80 -6.46
N LYS A 455 -44.69 16.90 -5.98
CA LYS A 455 -44.32 18.27 -6.36
C LYS A 455 -43.61 18.95 -5.20
N ARG A 456 -42.48 19.60 -5.48
CA ARG A 456 -41.83 20.59 -4.61
C ARG A 456 -42.37 21.97 -4.95
N LEU A 457 -42.81 22.73 -3.95
CA LEU A 457 -43.24 24.11 -4.12
C LEU A 457 -42.04 25.07 -4.27
N SER A 458 -42.29 26.24 -4.83
CA SER A 458 -41.38 27.39 -4.81
C SER A 458 -41.55 28.22 -3.53
N GLY A 459 -40.71 29.24 -3.35
CA GLY A 459 -40.85 30.25 -2.30
C GLY A 459 -40.20 29.93 -0.96
N TRP A 460 -39.44 28.83 -0.85
CA TRP A 460 -38.82 28.42 0.42
C TRP A 460 -37.32 28.12 0.31
N ARG A 461 -36.63 28.18 1.46
CA ARG A 461 -35.18 27.99 1.57
C ARG A 461 -34.81 26.70 2.27
N ALA A 462 -33.71 26.09 1.83
CA ALA A 462 -33.12 24.91 2.46
C ALA A 462 -31.59 24.98 2.44
N GLY A 463 -30.98 25.42 3.55
CA GLY A 463 -29.55 25.69 3.61
C GLY A 463 -29.17 26.85 2.70
N ILE A 464 -28.27 26.62 1.73
CA ILE A 464 -27.87 27.64 0.75
C ILE A 464 -28.81 27.73 -0.45
N HIS A 465 -29.83 26.85 -0.56
CA HIS A 465 -30.72 26.81 -1.72
C HIS A 465 -31.99 27.64 -1.47
N PHE A 466 -32.36 28.48 -2.43
CA PHE A 466 -33.68 29.11 -2.54
C PHE A 466 -34.41 28.54 -3.76
N TYR A 467 -35.59 27.96 -3.57
CA TYR A 467 -36.37 27.35 -4.64
C TYR A 467 -37.32 28.38 -5.24
N GLU A 468 -36.99 28.88 -6.43
CA GLU A 468 -37.79 29.90 -7.12
C GLU A 468 -38.92 29.29 -7.95
N GLU A 469 -38.70 28.09 -8.50
CA GLU A 469 -39.68 27.39 -9.33
C GLU A 469 -40.12 26.06 -8.72
N GLU A 470 -41.40 25.72 -8.93
CA GLU A 470 -41.95 24.42 -8.59
C GLU A 470 -41.27 23.30 -9.40
N GLN A 471 -41.25 22.08 -8.89
CA GLN A 471 -40.68 20.94 -9.60
C GLN A 471 -41.37 19.62 -9.25
N ILE A 472 -41.72 18.81 -10.25
CA ILE A 472 -42.08 17.41 -10.00
C ILE A 472 -40.80 16.62 -9.73
N ILE A 473 -40.74 15.94 -8.59
CA ILE A 473 -39.56 15.22 -8.14
C ILE A 473 -39.51 13.84 -8.80
N SER A 474 -38.34 13.49 -9.32
CA SER A 474 -38.10 12.18 -9.91
C SER A 474 -38.23 11.05 -8.89
N LEU A 475 -39.14 10.13 -9.16
CA LEU A 475 -39.27 8.88 -8.45
C LEU A 475 -38.12 7.91 -8.79
N ASN A 476 -37.84 7.01 -7.86
CA ASN A 476 -36.78 6.01 -7.94
C ASN A 476 -37.28 4.64 -7.49
N LEU A 477 -36.49 3.60 -7.76
CA LEU A 477 -36.81 2.20 -7.46
C LEU A 477 -35.84 1.62 -6.42
N THR A 478 -36.34 0.90 -5.42
CA THR A 478 -35.49 0.13 -4.48
C THR A 478 -34.82 -1.05 -5.18
N LYS A 479 -33.66 -1.49 -4.66
CA LYS A 479 -32.98 -2.70 -5.12
C LYS A 479 -33.54 -3.91 -4.34
N GLY A 480 -33.95 -4.97 -5.03
CA GLY A 480 -34.42 -6.21 -4.39
C GLY A 480 -35.39 -7.03 -5.25
N LYS A 481 -35.77 -8.22 -4.76
CA LYS A 481 -36.71 -9.16 -5.43
C LYS A 481 -38.10 -8.55 -5.67
N TYR A 482 -38.53 -7.62 -4.83
CA TYR A 482 -39.79 -6.89 -4.94
C TYR A 482 -39.51 -5.38 -4.91
N PRO A 483 -39.24 -4.75 -6.08
CA PRO A 483 -38.88 -3.35 -6.14
C PRO A 483 -40.08 -2.45 -5.81
N VAL A 484 -39.83 -1.37 -5.08
CA VAL A 484 -40.86 -0.40 -4.66
C VAL A 484 -40.45 1.01 -5.02
N LEU A 485 -41.42 1.83 -5.40
CA LEU A 485 -41.21 3.24 -5.75
C LEU A 485 -40.96 4.10 -4.51
N TYR A 486 -39.97 4.98 -4.58
CA TYR A 486 -39.67 5.96 -3.54
C TYR A 486 -39.19 7.29 -4.11
N PHE A 487 -39.26 8.35 -3.31
CA PHE A 487 -38.68 9.66 -3.62
C PHE A 487 -37.81 10.16 -2.45
N LYS A 488 -37.04 11.22 -2.71
CA LYS A 488 -36.18 11.88 -1.71
C LYS A 488 -36.54 13.35 -1.61
N LEU A 489 -36.56 13.85 -0.39
CA LEU A 489 -36.69 15.28 -0.10
C LEU A 489 -35.30 15.93 -0.04
N HIS A 490 -35.24 17.25 0.11
CA HIS A 490 -33.96 17.93 0.31
C HIS A 490 -33.31 17.46 1.63
N PRO A 491 -31.98 17.22 1.70
CA PRO A 491 -31.33 16.64 2.89
C PRO A 491 -31.46 17.45 4.19
N LYS A 492 -31.72 18.76 4.10
CA LYS A 492 -32.01 19.62 5.27
C LYS A 492 -33.47 19.57 5.73
N VAL A 493 -34.36 18.98 4.91
CA VAL A 493 -35.75 18.72 5.28
C VAL A 493 -35.83 17.31 5.87
N ASP A 494 -35.39 16.31 5.11
CA ASP A 494 -35.34 14.91 5.56
C ASP A 494 -34.38 14.12 4.65
N ASN A 495 -33.57 13.23 5.22
CA ASN A 495 -32.62 12.40 4.49
C ASN A 495 -33.13 10.97 4.23
N VAL A 496 -34.29 10.60 4.76
CA VAL A 496 -34.89 9.27 4.67
C VAL A 496 -35.69 9.15 3.36
N LYS A 497 -35.54 8.01 2.68
CA LYS A 497 -36.31 7.67 1.47
C LYS A 497 -37.80 7.55 1.82
N LYS A 498 -38.67 8.16 1.00
CA LYS A 498 -40.13 8.15 1.22
C LYS A 498 -40.79 7.18 0.25
N MET A 499 -41.43 6.14 0.78
CA MET A 499 -42.07 5.07 -0.02
C MET A 499 -43.38 5.59 -0.62
N LEU A 500 -43.46 5.63 -1.95
CA LEU A 500 -44.53 6.35 -2.65
C LEU A 500 -45.94 5.86 -2.27
N PHE A 501 -46.17 4.55 -2.33
CA PHE A 501 -47.49 3.96 -2.07
C PHE A 501 -47.98 4.18 -0.64
N ARG A 502 -47.05 4.35 0.32
CA ARG A 502 -47.41 4.65 1.71
C ARG A 502 -48.00 6.05 1.84
N PHE A 503 -47.40 7.03 1.17
CA PHE A 503 -47.90 8.39 1.13
C PHE A 503 -49.20 8.49 0.30
N LEU A 504 -49.33 7.73 -0.79
CA LEU A 504 -50.58 7.68 -1.56
C LEU A 504 -51.75 7.11 -0.76
N CYS A 505 -51.54 5.98 -0.08
CA CYS A 505 -52.56 5.35 0.75
C CYS A 505 -53.00 6.29 1.87
N CYS A 506 -52.03 6.88 2.61
CA CYS A 506 -52.30 7.84 3.68
C CYS A 506 -53.06 9.09 3.20
N SER A 507 -52.80 9.57 1.99
CA SER A 507 -53.42 10.80 1.48
C SER A 507 -54.77 10.58 0.79
N PHE A 508 -55.02 9.41 0.18
CA PHE A 508 -56.18 9.21 -0.71
C PHE A 508 -57.04 7.98 -0.43
N VAL A 509 -56.61 7.06 0.44
CA VAL A 509 -57.34 5.81 0.72
C VAL A 509 -57.80 5.76 2.17
N GLU A 510 -56.86 5.79 3.11
CA GLU A 510 -57.13 5.66 4.54
C GLU A 510 -56.11 6.50 5.31
N GLU A 511 -56.56 7.27 6.31
CA GLU A 511 -55.68 8.13 7.11
C GLU A 511 -55.02 7.34 8.25
N PHE A 512 -53.68 7.36 8.32
CA PHE A 512 -52.92 6.68 9.38
C PHE A 512 -51.59 7.39 9.66
N ASP A 513 -50.98 7.11 10.81
CA ASP A 513 -49.64 7.64 11.11
C ASP A 513 -48.59 7.05 10.15
N ILE A 514 -48.04 7.92 9.31
CA ILE A 514 -47.05 7.54 8.30
C ILE A 514 -45.77 6.94 8.90
N ASN A 515 -45.48 7.23 10.17
CA ASN A 515 -44.31 6.70 10.89
C ASN A 515 -44.58 5.35 11.57
N ASN A 516 -45.83 4.88 11.60
CA ASN A 516 -46.20 3.61 12.24
C ASN A 516 -45.68 2.39 11.46
N LYS A 517 -44.57 1.81 11.92
CA LYS A 517 -43.92 0.65 11.26
C LYS A 517 -44.74 -0.65 11.31
N ASN A 518 -45.79 -0.73 12.13
CA ASN A 518 -46.61 -1.93 12.28
C ASN A 518 -47.71 -2.04 11.20
N LEU A 519 -47.88 -1.00 10.38
CA LEU A 519 -48.82 -0.98 9.26
C LEU A 519 -48.06 -1.09 7.94
N ARG A 520 -48.51 -1.97 7.04
CA ARG A 520 -47.92 -2.18 5.72
C ARG A 520 -48.95 -1.92 4.64
N VAL A 521 -48.57 -1.15 3.63
CA VAL A 521 -49.39 -0.97 2.42
C VAL A 521 -49.10 -2.11 1.46
N ILE A 522 -50.14 -2.83 1.08
CA ILE A 522 -50.10 -3.84 0.02
C ILE A 522 -50.53 -3.15 -1.28
N ASN A 523 -49.78 -3.43 -2.35
CA ASN A 523 -50.05 -2.89 -3.67
C ASN A 523 -50.37 -4.05 -4.63
N GLU A 524 -51.64 -4.15 -5.02
CA GLU A 524 -52.15 -5.18 -5.93
C GLU A 524 -52.22 -4.71 -7.39
N ASN A 525 -51.63 -3.55 -7.70
CA ASN A 525 -51.49 -3.10 -9.08
C ASN A 525 -50.58 -4.06 -9.87
N GLU A 526 -51.06 -4.55 -11.02
CA GLU A 526 -50.31 -5.44 -11.92
C GLU A 526 -48.95 -4.87 -12.36
N ARG A 527 -48.86 -3.54 -12.50
CA ARG A 527 -47.65 -2.83 -12.93
C ARG A 527 -47.43 -1.62 -12.04
N LEU A 528 -46.20 -1.44 -11.56
CA LEU A 528 -45.82 -0.31 -10.69
C LEU A 528 -46.08 1.08 -11.29
N TRP A 529 -46.15 1.18 -12.62
CA TRP A 529 -46.38 2.41 -13.36
C TRP A 529 -47.85 2.65 -13.74
N LYS A 530 -48.76 1.76 -13.37
CA LYS A 530 -50.21 1.99 -13.44
C LYS A 530 -50.72 2.11 -12.01
N ILE A 531 -51.08 3.33 -11.59
CA ILE A 531 -51.56 3.58 -10.24
C ILE A 531 -53.09 3.55 -10.26
N ASP A 532 -53.64 2.49 -9.69
CA ASP A 532 -55.02 2.38 -9.26
C ASP A 532 -55.06 2.41 -7.73
N LEU A 533 -55.71 3.43 -7.17
CA LEU A 533 -55.80 3.61 -5.71
C LEU A 533 -56.72 2.58 -5.06
N SER A 534 -57.69 2.02 -5.78
CA SER A 534 -58.57 0.97 -5.26
C SER A 534 -57.83 -0.35 -4.97
N LYS A 535 -56.63 -0.50 -5.56
CA LYS A 535 -55.73 -1.66 -5.38
C LYS A 535 -54.66 -1.44 -4.32
N LEU A 536 -54.82 -0.41 -3.48
CA LEU A 536 -53.97 -0.15 -2.32
C LEU A 536 -54.77 -0.44 -1.05
N SER A 537 -54.26 -1.32 -0.20
CA SER A 537 -54.86 -1.66 1.09
C SER A 537 -53.84 -1.54 2.22
N LEU A 538 -54.32 -1.19 3.41
CA LEU A 538 -53.52 -1.09 4.63
C LEU A 538 -53.75 -2.34 5.48
N HIS A 539 -52.66 -3.03 5.85
CA HIS A 539 -52.72 -4.23 6.68
C HIS A 539 -51.82 -4.12 7.91
N PRO A 540 -52.26 -4.59 9.09
CA PRO A 540 -51.37 -4.83 10.22
C PRO A 540 -50.32 -5.88 9.85
N MET A 541 -49.08 -5.70 10.33
CA MET A 541 -47.99 -6.65 10.05
C MET A 541 -48.30 -8.08 10.53
N ILE A 542 -49.13 -8.22 11.56
CA ILE A 542 -49.52 -9.50 12.18
C ILE A 542 -50.29 -10.41 11.19
N ASP A 543 -51.03 -9.84 10.25
CA ASP A 543 -51.84 -10.61 9.28
C ASP A 543 -51.06 -11.04 8.02
N SER A 544 -49.81 -10.57 7.85
CA SER A 544 -49.00 -10.85 6.66
C SER A 544 -48.20 -12.16 6.69
N LEU A 545 -48.33 -12.96 7.77
CA LEU A 545 -47.73 -14.28 7.91
C LEU A 545 -48.67 -15.45 7.53
N LYS A 546 -49.90 -15.17 7.10
CA LYS A 546 -50.92 -16.19 6.77
C LYS A 546 -51.36 -16.25 5.29
N LYS A 547 -50.62 -15.63 4.35
CA LYS A 547 -50.86 -15.81 2.90
C LYS A 547 -49.57 -15.91 2.11
#